data_AF-A0A7W0QGP5-F1
#
_entry.id   AF-A0A7W0QGP5-F1
#
_cell.length_a   1.000
_cell.length_b   1.000
_cell.length_c   1.000
_cell.angle_alpha   90.00
_cell.angle_beta   90.00
_cell.angle_gamma   90.00
#
_symmetry.space_group_name_H-M   'P 1'
#
loop_
_entity.id
_entity.type
_entity.pdbx_description
1 polymer ?
#
loop_
_entity_poly.entity_id
_entity_poly.type
_entity_poly.pdbx_seq_one_letter_code
_entity_poly.pdbx_strand_id
1 'polypeptide(L)'
;MIHGIVLPDGIATVRPVELVTLRRGRDLVYSGCATFWDPADDVRAEMQQAARRLGDVLRHQVDFRGAFTLDGIATSGGFRPTELNPRFGAGLGVMTRGKPDLPPLLLVLDLIVGGYPLEISAAELEALLVTSADAQRAGGTWNLRVDLSGEIAERAACFDGERWRWAHDGEDADAVVVGAGDFASARFVPERTPVGPSVGAPAAAFWQFFDDEHGTHVGPLTAPRDVSVR
;
A
#
# COMPACT_ATOMS: atom_id res chain seq x y z
N MET A 1 -2.18 -7.28 0.20
CA MET A 1 -1.82 -7.52 1.62
C MET A 1 -2.91 -7.01 2.54
N ILE A 2 -2.90 -7.42 3.81
CA ILE A 2 -3.76 -6.90 4.87
C ILE A 2 -2.96 -6.76 6.16
N HIS A 3 -3.34 -5.84 7.03
CA HIS A 3 -2.63 -5.59 8.28
C HIS A 3 -3.53 -5.83 9.48
N GLY A 4 -2.91 -6.22 10.59
CA GLY A 4 -3.56 -6.28 11.89
C GLY A 4 -2.70 -5.63 12.95
N ILE A 5 -3.35 -5.19 14.03
CA ILE A 5 -2.70 -4.70 15.24
C ILE A 5 -3.23 -5.55 16.38
N VAL A 6 -2.32 -6.18 17.13
CA VAL A 6 -2.66 -7.00 18.29
C VAL A 6 -2.67 -6.12 19.53
N LEU A 7 -3.85 -5.97 20.15
CA LEU A 7 -4.09 -5.24 21.39
C LEU A 7 -4.42 -6.22 22.54
N PRO A 8 -4.40 -5.75 23.80
CA PRO A 8 -4.75 -6.57 24.96
C PRO A 8 -6.19 -7.09 24.99
N ASP A 9 -7.12 -6.49 24.25
CA ASP A 9 -8.55 -6.83 24.22
C ASP A 9 -8.99 -7.47 22.90
N GLY A 10 -8.22 -7.32 21.82
CA GLY A 10 -8.50 -7.97 20.55
C GLY A 10 -7.50 -7.65 19.44
N ILE A 11 -7.93 -7.89 18.20
CA ILE A 11 -7.16 -7.62 16.98
C ILE A 11 -7.91 -6.58 16.16
N ALA A 12 -7.30 -5.43 15.93
CA ALA A 12 -7.78 -4.45 14.97
C ALA A 12 -7.28 -4.84 13.57
N THR A 13 -8.17 -4.96 12.59
CA THR A 13 -7.83 -5.27 11.19
C THR A 13 -8.24 -4.14 10.26
N VAL A 14 -7.32 -3.69 9.42
CA VAL A 14 -7.58 -2.58 8.48
C VAL A 14 -8.03 -3.10 7.13
N ARG A 15 -8.44 -2.20 6.23
CA ARG A 15 -8.78 -2.56 4.86
C ARG A 15 -7.61 -3.23 4.12
N PRO A 16 -7.89 -4.09 3.12
CA PRO A 16 -6.86 -4.55 2.20
C PRO A 16 -6.08 -3.39 1.57
N VAL A 17 -4.79 -3.62 1.34
CA VAL A 17 -3.91 -2.69 0.64
C VAL A 17 -3.25 -3.45 -0.50
N GLU A 18 -3.19 -2.84 -1.67
CA GLU A 18 -2.46 -3.40 -2.79
C GLU A 18 -0.96 -3.37 -2.49
N LEU A 19 -0.31 -4.52 -2.63
CA LEU A 19 1.14 -4.64 -2.71
C LEU A 19 1.49 -4.56 -4.21
N VAL A 20 1.83 -3.37 -4.69
CA VAL A 20 2.12 -3.12 -6.12
C VAL A 20 3.38 -3.90 -6.47
N THR A 21 3.20 -5.08 -7.04
CA THR A 21 4.28 -6.00 -7.40
C THR A 21 4.24 -6.23 -8.89
N LEU A 22 5.24 -5.71 -9.59
CA LEU A 22 5.34 -5.78 -11.04
C LEU A 22 6.24 -6.95 -11.43
N ARG A 23 6.11 -7.42 -12.67
CA ARG A 23 6.90 -8.54 -13.19
C ARG A 23 7.92 -8.07 -14.21
N ARG A 24 9.17 -8.52 -14.04
CA ARG A 24 10.24 -8.40 -15.03
C ARG A 24 10.70 -9.80 -15.43
N GLY A 25 10.25 -10.29 -16.58
CA GLY A 25 10.50 -11.67 -16.99
C GLY A 25 9.95 -12.67 -15.95
N ARG A 26 10.84 -13.36 -15.23
CA ARG A 26 10.48 -14.29 -14.14
C ARG A 26 10.57 -13.68 -12.75
N ASP A 27 11.11 -12.46 -12.63
CA ASP A 27 11.31 -11.79 -11.36
C ASP A 27 10.09 -10.97 -10.95
N LEU A 28 9.89 -10.87 -9.63
CA LEU A 28 8.92 -9.97 -9.02
C LEU A 28 9.65 -8.75 -8.47
N VAL A 29 9.15 -7.58 -8.84
CA VAL A 29 9.67 -6.28 -8.42
C VAL A 29 8.63 -5.66 -7.51
N TYR A 30 8.94 -5.54 -6.23
CA TYR A 30 8.13 -4.75 -5.32
C TYR A 30 8.27 -3.28 -5.71
N SER A 31 7.15 -2.71 -6.16
CA SER A 31 7.07 -1.36 -6.71
C SER A 31 6.12 -0.47 -5.92
N GLY A 32 5.76 -0.86 -4.69
CA GLY A 32 5.09 0.00 -3.74
C GLY A 32 3.74 -0.49 -3.22
N CYS A 33 2.95 0.42 -2.68
CA CYS A 33 1.67 0.13 -2.04
C CYS A 33 0.63 1.19 -2.37
N ALA A 34 -0.62 0.75 -2.48
CA ALA A 34 -1.73 1.65 -2.72
C ALA A 34 -3.03 1.18 -2.08
N THR A 35 -3.87 2.12 -1.68
CA THR A 35 -5.17 1.85 -1.07
C THR A 35 -6.31 1.99 -2.07
N PHE A 36 -6.05 2.30 -3.35
CA PHE A 36 -7.12 2.45 -4.35
C PHE A 36 -7.82 1.13 -4.71
N TRP A 37 -7.07 0.02 -4.71
CA TRP A 37 -7.61 -1.30 -5.00
C TRP A 37 -8.64 -1.73 -3.95
N ASP A 38 -9.76 -2.24 -4.43
CA ASP A 38 -10.77 -2.92 -3.63
C ASP A 38 -10.94 -4.36 -4.17
N PRO A 39 -10.53 -5.39 -3.42
CA PRO A 39 -10.86 -6.76 -3.78
C PRO A 39 -12.37 -6.98 -3.73
N ALA A 40 -12.83 -8.03 -4.44
CA ALA A 40 -14.17 -8.58 -4.29
C ALA A 40 -14.50 -8.86 -2.81
N ASP A 41 -15.77 -8.69 -2.42
CA ASP A 41 -16.18 -8.70 -1.02
C ASP A 41 -15.87 -10.01 -0.29
N ASP A 42 -15.97 -11.14 -0.99
CA ASP A 42 -15.61 -12.46 -0.48
C ASP A 42 -14.10 -12.54 -0.18
N VAL A 43 -13.26 -12.10 -1.12
CA VAL A 43 -11.81 -12.03 -0.93
C VAL A 43 -11.44 -11.07 0.19
N ARG A 44 -12.10 -9.90 0.29
CA ARG A 44 -11.93 -8.95 1.39
C ARG A 44 -12.21 -9.61 2.74
N ALA A 45 -13.35 -10.28 2.85
CA ALA A 45 -13.75 -10.97 4.07
C ALA A 45 -12.76 -12.09 4.42
N GLU A 46 -12.29 -12.87 3.45
CA GLU A 46 -11.26 -13.89 3.65
C GLU A 46 -9.94 -13.29 4.18
N MET A 47 -9.49 -12.18 3.60
CA MET A 47 -8.30 -11.46 4.05
C MET A 47 -8.45 -11.00 5.50
N GLN A 48 -9.57 -10.34 5.85
CA GLN A 48 -9.85 -9.84 7.20
C GLN A 48 -9.89 -10.97 8.22
N GLN A 49 -10.60 -12.06 7.91
CA GLN A 49 -10.65 -13.22 8.78
C GLN A 49 -9.28 -13.89 8.94
N ALA A 50 -8.48 -13.97 7.88
CA ALA A 50 -7.12 -14.50 7.95
C ALA A 50 -6.23 -13.65 8.87
N ALA A 51 -6.32 -12.32 8.77
CA ALA A 51 -5.60 -11.42 9.67
C ALA A 51 -6.05 -11.59 11.12
N ARG A 52 -7.36 -11.65 11.41
CA ARG A 52 -7.86 -11.88 12.77
C ARG A 52 -7.36 -13.18 13.37
N ARG A 53 -7.52 -14.31 12.65
CA ARG A 53 -7.05 -15.62 13.12
C ARG A 53 -5.54 -15.62 13.37
N LEU A 54 -4.77 -14.98 12.49
CA LEU A 54 -3.32 -14.89 12.66
C LEU A 54 -2.94 -14.04 13.87
N GLY A 55 -3.60 -12.89 14.05
CA GLY A 55 -3.41 -12.03 15.22
C GLY A 55 -3.77 -12.74 16.52
N ASP A 56 -4.85 -13.53 16.54
CA ASP A 56 -5.21 -14.36 17.69
C ASP A 56 -4.11 -15.39 18.00
N VAL A 57 -3.58 -16.08 16.99
CA VAL A 57 -2.47 -17.03 17.17
C VAL A 57 -1.24 -16.32 17.71
N LEU A 58 -0.84 -15.19 17.12
CA LEU A 58 0.29 -14.38 17.55
C LEU A 58 0.15 -13.92 19.01
N ARG A 59 -1.05 -13.47 19.38
CA ARG A 59 -1.36 -13.07 20.75
C ARG A 59 -1.23 -14.22 21.75
N HIS A 60 -1.86 -15.35 21.47
CA HIS A 60 -1.98 -16.44 22.45
C HIS A 60 -0.74 -17.33 22.52
N GLN A 61 -0.01 -17.51 21.42
CA GLN A 61 1.12 -18.45 21.38
C GLN A 61 2.45 -17.80 21.74
N VAL A 62 2.63 -16.51 21.44
CA VAL A 62 3.92 -15.83 21.61
C VAL A 62 3.81 -14.46 22.29
N ASP A 63 2.64 -14.11 22.86
CA ASP A 63 2.34 -12.80 23.48
C ASP A 63 2.78 -11.62 22.59
N PHE A 64 2.61 -11.77 21.27
CA PHE A 64 2.95 -10.71 20.33
C PHE A 64 1.99 -9.54 20.51
N ARG A 65 2.54 -8.32 20.47
CA ARG A 65 1.80 -7.07 20.58
C ARG A 65 2.25 -6.11 19.49
N GLY A 66 1.33 -5.32 18.97
CA GLY A 66 1.61 -4.33 17.94
C GLY A 66 1.23 -4.80 16.53
N ALA A 67 1.79 -4.14 15.53
CA ALA A 67 1.37 -4.29 14.13
C ALA A 67 2.02 -5.49 13.44
N PHE A 68 1.27 -6.15 12.58
CA PHE A 68 1.77 -7.13 11.62
C PHE A 68 1.12 -6.92 10.24
N THR A 69 1.77 -7.46 9.22
CA THR A 69 1.27 -7.51 7.85
C THR A 69 1.18 -8.97 7.41
N LEU A 70 0.07 -9.32 6.77
CA LEU A 70 -0.12 -10.59 6.09
C LEU A 70 -0.17 -10.31 4.59
N ASP A 71 0.90 -10.68 3.91
CA ASP A 71 0.98 -10.61 2.46
C ASP A 71 0.35 -11.85 1.85
N GLY A 72 -0.13 -11.70 0.62
CA GLY A 72 -0.74 -12.79 -0.10
C GLY A 72 -1.28 -12.36 -1.44
N ILE A 73 -1.69 -13.36 -2.21
CA ILE A 73 -2.18 -13.20 -3.58
C ILE A 73 -3.70 -13.35 -3.54
N ALA A 74 -4.40 -12.33 -4.04
CA ALA A 74 -5.81 -12.46 -4.38
C ALA A 74 -5.93 -13.23 -5.70
N THR A 75 -6.68 -14.33 -5.69
CA THR A 75 -6.91 -15.16 -6.87
C THR A 75 -8.41 -15.25 -7.15
N SER A 76 -8.79 -15.76 -8.32
CA SER A 76 -10.19 -16.08 -8.63
C SER A 76 -10.80 -17.15 -7.73
N GLY A 77 -9.98 -17.87 -6.95
CA GLY A 77 -10.39 -18.87 -5.96
C GLY A 77 -10.13 -18.44 -4.51
N GLY A 78 -10.06 -17.14 -4.24
CA GLY A 78 -9.88 -16.58 -2.90
C GLY A 78 -8.46 -16.08 -2.59
N PHE A 79 -8.26 -15.69 -1.35
CA PHE A 79 -6.99 -15.18 -0.84
C PHE A 79 -6.01 -16.32 -0.53
N ARG A 80 -4.74 -16.14 -0.88
CA ARG A 80 -3.64 -17.08 -0.58
C ARG A 80 -2.54 -16.34 0.17
N PRO A 81 -2.49 -16.45 1.51
CA PRO A 81 -1.41 -15.87 2.30
C PRO A 81 -0.05 -16.45 1.89
N THR A 82 0.98 -15.62 1.85
CA THR A 82 2.33 -16.01 1.42
C THR A 82 3.40 -15.66 2.44
N GLU A 83 3.24 -14.56 3.18
CA GLU A 83 4.27 -14.06 4.09
C GLU A 83 3.64 -13.36 5.29
N LEU A 84 4.21 -13.60 6.47
CA LEU A 84 3.92 -12.86 7.69
C LEU A 84 5.08 -11.93 8.01
N ASN A 85 4.77 -10.66 8.17
CA ASN A 85 5.69 -9.61 8.61
C ASN A 85 5.23 -9.09 9.98
N PRO A 86 5.79 -9.55 11.12
CA PRO A 86 5.39 -9.14 12.46
C PRO A 86 5.97 -7.76 12.83
N ARG A 87 5.68 -6.76 11.99
CA ARG A 87 6.17 -5.38 12.10
C ARG A 87 5.22 -4.41 11.39
N PHE A 88 5.48 -3.12 11.59
CA PHE A 88 4.85 -2.05 10.82
C PHE A 88 5.13 -2.20 9.32
N GLY A 89 4.06 -2.39 8.54
CA GLY A 89 4.11 -2.56 7.09
C GLY A 89 4.00 -1.22 6.34
N ALA A 90 4.55 -1.18 5.12
CA ALA A 90 4.48 0.02 4.27
C ALA A 90 3.03 0.43 3.97
N GLY A 91 2.11 -0.54 3.86
CA GLY A 91 0.69 -0.26 3.61
C GLY A 91 0.01 0.48 4.77
N LEU A 92 0.30 0.12 6.03
CA LEU A 92 -0.13 0.90 7.19
C LEU A 92 0.39 2.33 7.11
N GLY A 93 1.66 2.51 6.74
CA GLY A 93 2.25 3.84 6.53
C GLY A 93 1.51 4.66 5.47
N VAL A 94 1.15 4.06 4.34
CA VAL A 94 0.34 4.73 3.29
C VAL A 94 -1.06 5.08 3.81
N MET A 95 -1.69 4.21 4.61
CA MET A 95 -3.04 4.45 5.14
C MET A 95 -3.11 5.56 6.19
N THR A 96 -2.06 5.77 6.98
CA THR A 96 -2.11 6.68 8.14
C THR A 96 -1.31 7.97 7.98
N ARG A 97 -0.45 8.07 6.96
CA ARG A 97 0.41 9.25 6.77
C ARG A 97 -0.41 10.50 6.47
N GLY A 98 -0.12 11.59 7.19
CA GLY A 98 -0.67 12.92 6.92
C GLY A 98 -2.14 13.09 7.28
N LYS A 99 -2.72 12.17 8.08
CA LYS A 99 -4.13 12.20 8.45
C LYS A 99 -4.31 12.88 9.81
N PRO A 100 -4.90 14.09 9.87
CA PRO A 100 -5.02 14.85 11.11
C PRO A 100 -5.97 14.20 12.12
N ASP A 101 -6.93 13.42 11.64
CA ASP A 101 -7.97 12.78 12.48
C ASP A 101 -7.50 11.45 13.08
N LEU A 102 -6.30 10.98 12.73
CA LEU A 102 -5.73 9.77 13.30
C LEU A 102 -4.70 10.11 14.39
N PRO A 103 -4.68 9.35 15.50
CA PRO A 103 -3.57 9.44 16.43
C PRO A 103 -2.27 9.07 15.71
N PRO A 104 -1.11 9.60 16.13
CA PRO A 104 0.18 9.20 15.59
C PRO A 104 0.40 7.69 15.77
N LEU A 105 0.12 6.90 14.73
CA LEU A 105 0.00 5.45 14.87
C LEU A 105 1.27 4.80 15.42
N LEU A 106 2.45 5.30 15.07
CA LEU A 106 3.71 4.80 15.61
C LEU A 106 3.78 4.95 17.14
N LEU A 107 3.34 6.08 17.69
CA LEU A 107 3.29 6.29 19.14
C LEU A 107 2.28 5.35 19.80
N VAL A 108 1.11 5.14 19.17
CA VAL A 108 0.11 4.17 19.66
C VAL A 108 0.70 2.76 19.70
N LEU A 109 1.44 2.36 18.66
CA LEU A 109 2.10 1.05 18.60
C LEU A 109 3.19 0.91 19.66
N ASP A 110 3.98 1.96 19.92
CA ASP A 110 4.97 1.95 21.00
C ASP A 110 4.31 1.73 22.37
N LEU A 111 3.16 2.36 22.63
CA LEU A 111 2.39 2.15 23.86
C LEU A 111 1.87 0.71 23.98
N ILE A 112 1.35 0.14 22.87
CA ILE A 112 0.88 -1.25 22.82
C ILE A 112 2.01 -2.23 23.13
N VAL A 113 3.15 -2.06 22.46
CA VAL A 113 4.34 -2.92 22.63
C VAL A 113 4.91 -2.76 24.05
N GLY A 114 4.93 -1.55 24.59
CA GLY A 114 5.34 -1.28 25.97
C GLY A 114 4.37 -1.78 27.04
N GLY A 115 3.19 -2.27 26.65
CA GLY A 115 2.17 -2.76 27.57
C GLY A 115 1.49 -1.66 28.38
N TYR A 116 1.56 -0.41 27.89
CA TYR A 116 0.86 0.70 28.52
C TYR A 116 -0.65 0.59 28.28
N PRO A 117 -1.48 0.96 29.28
CA PRO A 117 -2.92 0.97 29.09
C PRO A 117 -3.28 1.98 28.01
N LEU A 118 -4.17 1.54 27.12
CA LEU A 118 -4.83 2.39 26.14
C LEU A 118 -6.30 2.52 26.53
N GLU A 119 -6.84 3.73 26.46
CA GLU A 119 -8.28 3.98 26.60
C GLU A 119 -9.01 3.81 25.26
N ILE A 120 -8.47 2.98 24.37
CA ILE A 120 -9.06 2.64 23.08
C ILE A 120 -9.02 1.12 22.90
N SER A 121 -10.17 0.53 22.62
CA SER A 121 -10.32 -0.89 22.32
C SER A 121 -9.80 -1.23 20.93
N ALA A 122 -9.54 -2.52 20.67
CA ALA A 122 -9.21 -3.00 19.33
C ALA A 122 -10.31 -2.66 18.31
N ALA A 123 -11.58 -2.73 18.71
CA ALA A 123 -12.72 -2.43 17.85
C ALA A 123 -12.81 -0.93 17.51
N GLU A 124 -12.57 -0.05 18.49
CA GLU A 124 -12.57 1.41 18.26
C GLU A 124 -11.39 1.83 17.38
N LEU A 125 -10.19 1.29 17.63
CA LEU A 125 -9.03 1.56 16.79
C LEU A 125 -9.25 1.08 15.35
N GLU A 126 -9.84 -0.10 15.19
CA GLU A 126 -10.23 -0.63 13.88
C GLU A 126 -11.19 0.33 13.16
N ALA A 127 -12.28 0.71 13.80
CA ALA A 127 -13.29 1.60 13.22
C ALA A 127 -12.67 2.94 12.78
N LEU A 128 -11.79 3.51 13.62
CA LEU A 128 -11.09 4.75 13.33
C LEU A 128 -10.18 4.62 12.10
N LEU A 129 -9.34 3.57 12.06
CA LEU A 129 -8.41 3.35 10.95
C LEU A 129 -9.13 3.04 9.64
N VAL A 130 -10.19 2.22 9.67
CA VAL A 130 -10.98 1.87 8.49
C VAL A 130 -11.72 3.09 7.94
N THR A 131 -12.43 3.84 8.80
CA THR A 131 -13.16 5.05 8.40
C THR A 131 -12.22 6.06 7.73
N SER A 132 -11.07 6.29 8.35
CA SER A 132 -10.06 7.20 7.80
C SER A 132 -9.47 6.71 6.48
N ALA A 133 -9.21 5.40 6.36
CA ALA A 133 -8.71 4.81 5.11
C ALA A 133 -9.75 4.90 3.98
N ASP A 134 -11.04 4.75 4.29
CA ASP A 134 -12.18 4.88 3.37
C ASP A 134 -12.44 6.30 2.90
N ALA A 135 -12.31 7.28 3.79
CA ALA A 135 -12.43 8.68 3.40
C ALA A 135 -11.27 9.17 2.53
N GLN A 136 -10.06 8.61 2.71
CA GLN A 136 -8.83 9.13 2.10
C GLN A 136 -7.95 8.00 1.56
N ARG A 137 -8.08 7.75 0.25
CA ARG A 137 -7.25 6.81 -0.52
C ARG A 137 -5.89 7.46 -0.85
N ALA A 138 -4.85 6.65 -0.96
CA ALA A 138 -3.49 7.12 -1.16
C ALA A 138 -2.59 5.99 -1.66
N GLY A 139 -1.44 6.37 -2.20
CA GLY A 139 -0.38 5.45 -2.59
C GLY A 139 0.18 5.80 -3.95
N GLY A 140 0.80 4.81 -4.57
CA GLY A 140 1.40 4.96 -5.88
C GLY A 140 2.46 3.90 -6.08
N THR A 141 3.54 4.27 -6.78
CA THR A 141 4.63 3.35 -7.08
C THR A 141 5.99 3.95 -6.74
N TRP A 142 6.92 3.11 -6.33
CA TRP A 142 8.31 3.49 -6.05
C TRP A 142 9.29 2.36 -6.35
N ASN A 143 10.55 2.70 -6.56
CA ASN A 143 11.64 1.76 -6.77
C ASN A 143 12.88 2.27 -6.04
N LEU A 144 13.58 1.36 -5.36
CA LEU A 144 14.80 1.61 -4.56
C LEU A 144 16.07 1.17 -5.31
N ARG A 145 15.96 0.89 -6.62
CA ARG A 145 17.04 0.41 -7.48
C ARG A 145 16.95 1.06 -8.86
N VAL A 146 16.68 2.37 -8.90
CA VAL A 146 16.83 3.16 -10.12
C VAL A 146 18.25 3.69 -10.21
N ASP A 147 18.73 4.01 -11.41
CA ASP A 147 19.94 4.80 -11.58
C ASP A 147 19.55 6.18 -12.10
N LEU A 148 19.22 7.10 -11.18
CA LEU A 148 18.78 8.44 -11.55
C LEU A 148 19.95 9.43 -11.48
N SER A 149 20.34 9.97 -12.64
CA SER A 149 21.27 11.08 -12.70
C SER A 149 20.60 12.39 -12.27
N GLY A 150 20.81 12.78 -11.02
CA GLY A 150 20.31 14.05 -10.47
C GLY A 150 19.14 13.88 -9.50
N GLU A 151 18.42 14.98 -9.27
CA GLU A 151 17.31 15.07 -8.33
C GLU A 151 16.06 15.63 -9.02
N ILE A 152 14.92 15.00 -8.73
CA ILE A 152 13.58 15.47 -9.02
C ILE A 152 12.94 15.77 -7.66
N ALA A 153 12.98 17.03 -7.24
CA ALA A 153 12.48 17.44 -5.94
C ALA A 153 10.96 17.22 -5.83
N GLU A 154 10.22 17.73 -6.82
CA GLU A 154 8.79 17.48 -7.01
C GLU A 154 8.41 17.85 -8.45
N ARG A 155 7.87 16.90 -9.23
CA ARG A 155 7.41 17.16 -10.59
C ARG A 155 6.09 16.47 -10.89
N ALA A 156 5.16 17.24 -11.43
CA ALA A 156 3.83 16.77 -11.79
C ALA A 156 3.83 15.94 -13.09
N ALA A 157 3.05 14.85 -13.10
CA ALA A 157 2.88 13.98 -14.26
C ALA A 157 1.40 13.65 -14.50
N CYS A 158 1.02 13.49 -15.77
CA CYS A 158 -0.33 13.15 -16.20
C CYS A 158 -0.36 11.76 -16.83
N PHE A 159 -1.48 11.06 -16.69
CA PHE A 159 -1.74 9.73 -17.24
C PHE A 159 -3.00 9.78 -18.12
N ASP A 160 -2.86 9.43 -19.40
CA ASP A 160 -3.97 9.47 -20.38
C ASP A 160 -4.81 8.18 -20.43
N GLY A 161 -4.52 7.22 -19.55
CA GLY A 161 -5.11 5.88 -19.54
C GLY A 161 -4.18 4.80 -20.09
N GLU A 162 -3.15 5.18 -20.85
CA GLU A 162 -2.17 4.24 -21.40
C GLU A 162 -0.72 4.64 -21.09
N ARG A 163 -0.41 5.93 -21.11
CA ARG A 163 0.95 6.45 -20.98
C ARG A 163 1.03 7.62 -20.02
N TRP A 164 2.21 7.75 -19.42
CA TRP A 164 2.57 8.89 -18.59
C TRP A 164 3.33 9.92 -19.41
N ARG A 165 3.19 11.18 -19.01
CA ARG A 165 4.03 12.30 -19.45
C ARG A 165 4.16 13.31 -18.33
N TRP A 166 5.15 14.18 -18.44
CA TRP A 166 5.20 15.37 -17.59
C TRP A 166 4.00 16.27 -17.83
N ALA A 167 3.45 16.82 -16.75
CA ALA A 167 2.38 17.80 -16.81
C ALA A 167 2.91 19.13 -17.39
N HIS A 168 2.05 19.87 -18.09
CA HIS A 168 2.33 21.24 -18.46
C HIS A 168 1.99 22.20 -17.31
N ASP A 169 2.53 23.42 -17.34
CA ASP A 169 2.25 24.42 -16.32
C ASP A 169 0.75 24.71 -16.20
N GLY A 170 0.21 24.56 -14.99
CA GLY A 170 -1.20 24.77 -14.70
C GLY A 170 -2.12 23.61 -15.09
N GLU A 171 -1.58 22.49 -15.57
CA GLU A 171 -2.35 21.28 -15.82
C GLU A 171 -2.58 20.48 -14.54
N ASP A 172 -3.78 19.94 -14.39
CA ASP A 172 -4.10 19.04 -13.29
C ASP A 172 -3.38 17.70 -13.45
N ALA A 173 -2.53 17.37 -12.49
CA ALA A 173 -1.67 16.19 -12.52
C ALA A 173 -2.34 14.96 -11.91
N ASP A 174 -1.99 13.79 -12.44
CA ASP A 174 -2.45 12.49 -11.92
C ASP A 174 -1.45 11.90 -10.92
N ALA A 175 -0.19 12.38 -10.93
CA ALA A 175 0.82 12.02 -9.96
C ALA A 175 1.81 13.15 -9.67
N VAL A 176 2.42 13.03 -8.50
CA VAL A 176 3.58 13.81 -8.09
C VAL A 176 4.79 12.89 -8.02
N VAL A 177 5.81 13.20 -8.81
CA VAL A 177 7.04 12.41 -8.94
C VAL A 177 8.16 13.04 -8.13
N VAL A 178 8.86 12.22 -7.36
CA VAL A 178 10.10 12.59 -6.66
C VAL A 178 11.15 11.52 -6.90
N GLY A 179 12.41 11.90 -6.95
CA GLY A 179 13.50 10.94 -7.13
C GLY A 179 14.88 11.53 -6.89
N ALA A 180 15.79 10.72 -6.38
CA ALA A 180 17.19 11.06 -6.19
C ALA A 180 18.01 9.78 -6.05
N GLY A 181 19.16 9.71 -6.73
CA GLY A 181 20.10 8.60 -6.61
C GLY A 181 19.45 7.25 -6.98
N ASP A 182 19.34 6.36 -6.00
CA ASP A 182 18.80 5.01 -6.16
C ASP A 182 17.27 4.91 -5.99
N PHE A 183 16.61 6.03 -5.72
CA PHE A 183 15.19 6.08 -5.43
C PHE A 183 14.40 6.95 -6.41
N ALA A 184 13.25 6.46 -6.84
CA ALA A 184 12.22 7.28 -7.45
C ALA A 184 10.83 6.80 -7.02
N SER A 185 9.86 7.69 -7.05
CA SER A 185 8.46 7.37 -6.79
C SER A 185 7.51 8.30 -7.52
N ALA A 186 6.34 7.78 -7.86
CA ALA A 186 5.17 8.55 -8.24
C ALA A 186 4.08 8.31 -7.20
N ARG A 187 3.66 9.39 -6.52
CA ARG A 187 2.49 9.40 -5.65
C ARG A 187 1.28 9.80 -6.46
N PHE A 188 0.28 8.92 -6.54
CA PHE A 188 -0.92 9.19 -7.32
C PHE A 188 -1.86 10.14 -6.58
N VAL A 189 -2.48 11.05 -7.33
CA VAL A 189 -3.42 12.04 -6.81
C VAL A 189 -4.76 11.35 -6.52
N PRO A 190 -5.24 11.31 -5.26
CA PRO A 190 -6.40 10.51 -4.89
C PRO A 190 -7.67 10.84 -5.66
N GLU A 191 -7.94 12.12 -5.90
CA GLU A 191 -9.14 12.63 -6.58
C GLU A 191 -9.18 12.23 -8.05
N ARG A 192 -8.04 11.82 -8.61
CA ARG A 192 -7.86 11.48 -10.03
C ARG A 192 -7.51 10.00 -10.24
N THR A 193 -7.39 9.24 -9.15
CA THR A 193 -7.07 7.81 -9.22
C THR A 193 -8.34 6.98 -8.96
N PRO A 194 -8.77 6.12 -9.90
CA PRO A 194 -9.95 5.28 -9.71
C PRO A 194 -9.83 4.36 -8.49
N VAL A 195 -10.91 4.27 -7.71
CA VAL A 195 -11.07 3.29 -6.63
C VAL A 195 -11.71 2.03 -7.18
N GLY A 196 -11.24 0.86 -6.74
CA GLY A 196 -11.69 -0.44 -7.24
C GLY A 196 -10.57 -1.20 -7.94
N PRO A 197 -10.18 -0.80 -9.15
CA PRO A 197 -9.14 -1.47 -9.92
C PRO A 197 -7.75 -1.43 -9.24
N SER A 198 -6.92 -2.40 -9.60
CA SER A 198 -5.48 -2.41 -9.28
C SER A 198 -4.77 -1.24 -9.95
N VAL A 199 -3.83 -0.61 -9.24
CA VAL A 199 -2.95 0.41 -9.84
C VAL A 199 -1.70 -0.17 -10.50
N GLY A 200 -1.63 -1.49 -10.67
CA GLY A 200 -0.49 -2.17 -11.28
C GLY A 200 -0.23 -1.72 -12.72
N ALA A 201 -1.28 -1.55 -13.53
CA ALA A 201 -1.14 -1.10 -14.92
C ALA A 201 -0.57 0.33 -15.04
N PRO A 202 -1.14 1.36 -14.37
CA PRO A 202 -0.55 2.69 -14.38
C PRO A 202 0.85 2.70 -13.76
N ALA A 203 1.13 1.89 -12.73
CA ALA A 203 2.48 1.77 -12.17
C ALA A 203 3.49 1.20 -13.17
N ALA A 204 3.13 0.15 -13.93
CA ALA A 204 3.99 -0.40 -14.97
C ALA A 204 4.27 0.62 -16.09
N ALA A 205 3.22 1.34 -16.54
CA ALA A 205 3.37 2.40 -17.53
C ALA A 205 4.25 3.54 -17.03
N PHE A 206 4.16 3.89 -15.73
CA PHE A 206 5.01 4.92 -15.12
C PHE A 206 6.48 4.54 -15.21
N TRP A 207 6.83 3.30 -14.84
CA TRP A 207 8.22 2.88 -14.89
C TRP A 207 8.78 2.82 -16.31
N GLN A 208 7.96 2.50 -17.31
CA GLN A 208 8.38 2.59 -18.70
C GLN A 208 8.67 4.05 -19.09
N PHE A 209 7.74 4.95 -18.82
CA PHE A 209 7.92 6.39 -19.06
C PHE A 209 9.17 6.95 -18.35
N PHE A 210 9.34 6.59 -17.08
CA PHE A 210 10.47 7.07 -16.28
C PHE A 210 11.81 6.54 -16.79
N ASP A 211 11.83 5.29 -17.28
CA ASP A 211 13.01 4.71 -17.92
C ASP A 211 13.35 5.39 -19.25
N ASP A 212 12.33 5.72 -20.05
CA ASP A 212 12.51 6.40 -21.34
C ASP A 212 13.02 7.85 -21.16
N GLU A 213 12.56 8.56 -20.13
CA GLU A 213 12.94 9.95 -19.85
C GLU A 213 14.32 10.09 -19.19
N HIS A 214 14.68 9.15 -18.31
CA HIS A 214 15.84 9.29 -17.44
C HIS A 214 16.91 8.20 -17.65
N GLY A 215 16.65 7.18 -18.45
CA GLY A 215 17.59 6.09 -18.68
C GLY A 215 17.88 5.27 -17.42
N THR A 216 16.89 5.07 -16.54
CA THR A 216 17.12 4.44 -15.22
C THR A 216 17.49 2.94 -15.26
N HIS A 217 17.44 2.33 -16.43
CA HIS A 217 17.66 0.91 -16.69
C HIS A 217 16.81 -0.04 -15.83
N VAL A 218 15.61 0.38 -15.43
CA VAL A 218 14.65 -0.50 -14.71
C VAL A 218 14.23 -1.66 -15.61
N GLY A 219 14.08 -1.38 -16.91
CA GLY A 219 13.65 -2.34 -17.92
C GLY A 219 12.14 -2.59 -17.90
N PRO A 220 11.65 -3.45 -18.80
CA PRO A 220 10.21 -3.66 -19.00
C PRO A 220 9.57 -4.30 -17.77
N LEU A 221 8.57 -3.62 -17.22
CA LEU A 221 7.72 -4.11 -16.13
C LEU A 221 6.29 -4.36 -16.62
N THR A 222 5.66 -5.40 -16.10
CA THR A 222 4.26 -5.73 -16.42
C THR A 222 3.44 -5.94 -15.16
N ALA A 223 2.19 -5.48 -15.18
CA ALA A 223 1.27 -5.67 -14.08
C ALA A 223 0.75 -7.13 -14.01
N PRO A 224 0.40 -7.63 -12.82
CA PRO A 224 -0.43 -8.83 -12.71
C PRO A 224 -1.82 -8.57 -13.30
N ARG A 225 -2.54 -9.64 -13.65
CA ARG A 225 -3.94 -9.52 -14.06
C ARG A 225 -4.77 -9.07 -12.86
N ASP A 226 -5.65 -8.11 -13.08
CA ASP A 226 -6.58 -7.66 -12.06
C ASP A 226 -7.67 -8.71 -11.81
N VAL A 227 -8.00 -8.93 -10.55
CA VAL A 227 -9.04 -9.85 -10.07
C VAL A 227 -10.16 -9.12 -9.32
N SER A 228 -10.14 -7.78 -9.29
CA SER A 228 -11.14 -6.93 -8.64
C SER A 228 -12.50 -6.90 -9.34
N VAL A 229 -12.58 -7.40 -10.59
CA VAL A 229 -13.80 -7.35 -11.41
C VAL A 229 -14.36 -8.77 -11.63
N ARG A 230 -15.55 -9.01 -11.07
CA ARG A 230 -16.53 -9.95 -11.61
C ARG A 230 -17.82 -9.19 -11.88
#